data_AF-A0A7X8G1G4-F1
#
_entry.id   AF-A0A7X8G1G4-F1
#
_cell.length_a   1.000
_cell.length_b   1.000
_cell.length_c   1.000
_cell.angle_alpha   90.00
_cell.angle_beta   90.00
_cell.angle_gamma   90.00
#
_symmetry.space_group_name_H-M   'P 1'
#
loop_
_entity.id
_entity.type
_entity.pdbx_description
1 polymer ?
#
loop_
_entity_poly.entity_id
_entity_poly.type
_entity_poly.pdbx_seq_one_letter_code
_entity_poly.pdbx_strand_id
1 'polypeptide(L)'
;MSMSKITSTKQNNKKSLASDVLKLSILSLIITVLITSLYITISMNNLVVTISEDKATASQNIVEMKIDEIRSDLEKHVSILATDIDFISAIGEEDSSNSYYYIMFDFKNENMGSNLTITNTEGVVIASTGHNSGQTVLNNSLIKEALAGNGSSNIERIFPEYFSLNEVKPINFNGN
;
A
#
# COMPACT_ATOMS: atom_id res chain seq x y z
N MET A 1 69.19 -67.49 54.22
CA MET A 1 69.30 -66.90 52.86
C MET A 1 67.89 -66.64 52.35
N SER A 2 67.44 -65.38 52.39
CA SER A 2 66.11 -64.97 51.91
C SER A 2 66.27 -64.37 50.51
N MET A 3 65.57 -64.94 49.52
CA MET A 3 65.55 -64.43 48.14
C MET A 3 64.39 -63.43 48.02
N SER A 4 64.70 -62.15 47.94
CA SER A 4 63.73 -61.11 47.59
C SER A 4 63.42 -61.18 46.09
N LYS A 5 62.19 -61.58 45.75
CA LYS A 5 61.66 -61.42 44.39
C LYS A 5 61.24 -59.96 44.21
N ILE A 6 62.01 -59.21 43.43
CA ILE A 6 61.58 -57.91 42.89
C ILE A 6 60.55 -58.18 41.79
N THR A 7 59.26 -58.07 42.12
CA THR A 7 58.20 -57.98 41.11
C THR A 7 58.14 -56.55 40.56
N SER A 8 58.66 -56.37 39.35
CA SER A 8 58.45 -55.16 38.55
C SER A 8 57.00 -55.12 38.06
N THR A 9 56.12 -54.43 38.76
CA THR A 9 54.80 -54.06 38.25
C THR A 9 54.96 -52.96 37.21
N LYS A 10 55.08 -53.34 35.92
CA LYS A 10 54.84 -52.40 34.81
C LYS A 10 53.37 -51.99 34.86
N GLN A 11 53.08 -50.82 35.43
CA GLN A 11 51.77 -50.18 35.29
C GLN A 11 51.53 -49.88 33.82
N ASN A 12 50.54 -50.57 33.25
CA ASN A 12 50.08 -50.40 31.88
C ASN A 12 49.40 -49.02 31.71
N ASN A 13 50.16 -47.99 31.31
CA ASN A 13 49.65 -46.67 30.92
C ASN A 13 48.98 -46.64 29.52
N LYS A 14 48.38 -47.75 29.05
CA LYS A 14 47.70 -47.82 27.74
C LYS A 14 46.23 -47.35 27.77
N LYS A 15 45.75 -46.79 28.88
CA LYS A 15 44.34 -46.46 29.08
C LYS A 15 43.93 -45.01 28.73
N SER A 16 44.82 -44.15 28.23
CA SER A 16 44.50 -42.72 28.00
C SER A 16 44.29 -42.30 26.53
N LEU A 17 45.03 -42.84 25.56
CA LEU A 17 44.99 -42.33 24.18
C LEU A 17 43.61 -42.46 23.50
N ALA A 18 42.97 -43.62 23.63
CA ALA A 18 41.67 -43.86 22.99
C ALA A 18 40.54 -43.00 23.58
N SER A 19 40.61 -42.71 24.88
CA SER A 19 39.65 -41.82 25.55
C SER A 19 39.82 -40.36 25.11
N ASP A 20 41.07 -39.92 24.94
CA ASP A 20 41.36 -38.54 24.55
C ASP A 20 41.04 -38.28 23.07
N VAL A 21 41.25 -39.26 22.19
CA VAL A 21 40.78 -39.23 20.78
C VAL A 21 39.25 -39.18 20.72
N LEU A 22 38.55 -39.98 21.54
CA LEU A 22 37.09 -39.96 21.60
C LEU A 22 36.54 -38.60 22.04
N LYS A 23 37.16 -37.96 23.04
CA LYS A 23 36.79 -36.61 23.49
C LYS A 23 37.01 -35.57 22.40
N LEU A 24 38.12 -35.65 21.66
CA LEU A 24 38.40 -34.76 20.53
C LEU A 24 37.37 -34.92 19.41
N SER A 25 36.99 -36.15 19.06
CA SER A 25 35.94 -36.43 18.08
C SER A 25 34.59 -35.87 18.53
N ILE A 26 34.20 -36.07 19.79
CA ILE A 26 32.97 -35.51 20.36
C ILE A 26 32.99 -33.98 20.32
N LEU A 27 34.13 -33.35 20.69
CA LEU A 27 34.28 -31.90 20.65
C LEU A 27 34.16 -31.35 19.23
N SER A 28 34.79 -32.02 18.25
CA SER A 28 34.70 -31.63 16.83
C SER A 28 33.27 -31.73 16.30
N LEU A 29 32.51 -32.74 16.73
CA LEU A 29 31.10 -32.90 16.39
C LEU A 29 30.27 -31.76 16.96
N ILE A 30 30.47 -31.42 18.25
CA ILE A 30 29.76 -30.31 18.91
C ILE A 30 30.03 -28.99 18.19
N ILE A 31 31.30 -28.68 17.88
CA ILE A 31 31.67 -27.45 17.18
C ILE A 31 31.03 -27.41 15.78
N THR A 32 31.07 -28.52 15.06
CA THR A 32 30.47 -28.60 13.71
C THR A 32 28.96 -28.38 13.77
N VAL A 33 28.26 -28.98 14.74
CA VAL A 33 26.82 -28.77 14.95
C VAL A 33 26.51 -27.32 15.30
N LEU A 34 27.32 -26.69 16.15
CA LEU A 34 27.16 -25.28 16.52
C LEU A 34 27.34 -24.34 15.32
N ILE A 35 28.40 -24.53 14.53
CA ILE A 35 28.66 -23.73 13.32
C ILE A 35 27.53 -23.92 12.31
N THR A 36 27.12 -25.16 12.08
CA THR A 36 26.05 -25.47 11.12
C THR A 36 24.72 -24.88 11.56
N SER A 37 24.40 -24.98 12.85
CA SER A 37 23.20 -24.37 13.44
C SER A 37 23.22 -22.85 13.26
N LEU A 38 24.33 -22.19 13.61
CA LEU A 38 24.48 -20.74 13.48
C LEU A 38 24.33 -20.29 12.01
N TYR A 39 24.96 -21.02 11.08
CA TYR A 39 24.84 -20.75 9.65
C TYR A 39 23.40 -20.90 9.15
N ILE A 40 22.70 -21.96 9.55
CA ILE A 40 21.29 -22.17 9.19
C ILE A 40 20.43 -21.05 9.78
N THR A 41 20.65 -20.65 11.03
CA THR A 41 19.91 -19.54 11.65
C THR A 41 20.09 -18.23 10.90
N ILE A 42 21.33 -17.87 10.55
CA ILE A 42 21.62 -16.65 9.78
C ILE A 42 20.97 -16.72 8.38
N SER A 43 21.13 -17.85 7.69
CA SER A 43 20.55 -18.05 6.36
C SER A 43 19.02 -17.97 6.36
N MET A 44 18.36 -18.58 7.35
CA MET A 44 16.91 -18.51 7.50
C MET A 44 16.43 -17.11 7.84
N ASN A 45 17.14 -16.37 8.70
CA ASN A 45 16.79 -14.97 8.98
C ASN A 45 16.84 -14.12 7.70
N ASN A 46 17.89 -14.27 6.89
CA ASN A 46 17.99 -13.55 5.63
C ASN A 46 16.87 -13.93 4.65
N LEU A 47 16.56 -15.22 4.55
CA LEU A 47 15.46 -15.70 3.71
C LEU A 47 14.09 -15.15 4.16
N VAL A 48 13.84 -15.09 5.48
CA VAL A 48 12.61 -14.50 6.03
C VAL A 48 12.53 -13.01 5.71
N VAL A 49 13.63 -12.27 5.81
CA VAL A 49 13.68 -10.86 5.44
C VAL A 49 13.37 -10.68 3.95
N THR A 50 14.06 -11.40 3.06
CA THR A 50 13.84 -11.31 1.61
C THR A 50 12.40 -11.67 1.23
N ILE A 51 11.83 -12.76 1.77
CA ILE A 51 10.43 -13.11 1.51
C ILE A 51 9.47 -12.04 2.01
N SER A 52 9.79 -11.39 3.13
CA SER A 52 8.95 -10.30 3.68
C SER A 52 9.01 -9.06 2.80
N GLU A 53 10.19 -8.70 2.30
CA GLU A 53 10.40 -7.60 1.34
C GLU A 53 9.69 -7.88 0.01
N ASP A 54 9.81 -9.10 -0.54
CA ASP A 54 9.13 -9.50 -1.77
C ASP A 54 7.61 -9.44 -1.61
N LYS A 55 7.08 -9.93 -0.49
CA LYS A 55 5.64 -9.84 -0.18
C LYS A 55 5.17 -8.41 -0.02
N ALA A 56 5.95 -7.56 0.64
CA ALA A 56 5.62 -6.15 0.80
C ALA A 56 5.59 -5.44 -0.55
N THR A 57 6.60 -5.68 -1.39
CA THR A 57 6.70 -5.10 -2.75
C THR A 57 5.57 -5.60 -3.65
N ALA A 58 5.27 -6.89 -3.65
CA ALA A 58 4.15 -7.44 -4.40
C ALA A 58 2.81 -6.85 -3.93
N SER A 59 2.64 -6.67 -2.62
CA SER A 59 1.45 -6.04 -2.05
C SER A 59 1.33 -4.57 -2.46
N GLN A 60 2.44 -3.82 -2.46
CA GLN A 60 2.48 -2.43 -2.95
C GLN A 60 2.08 -2.35 -4.42
N ASN A 61 2.65 -3.19 -5.29
CA ASN A 61 2.30 -3.23 -6.70
C ASN A 61 0.81 -3.55 -6.93
N ILE A 62 0.24 -4.47 -6.14
CA ILE A 62 -1.20 -4.79 -6.22
C ILE A 62 -2.04 -3.59 -5.80
N VAL A 63 -1.65 -2.89 -4.73
CA VAL A 63 -2.34 -1.69 -4.27
C VAL A 63 -2.26 -0.58 -5.31
N GLU A 64 -1.08 -0.34 -5.91
CA GLU A 64 -0.90 0.64 -6.99
C GLU A 64 -1.77 0.33 -8.20
N MET A 65 -1.76 -0.92 -8.68
CA MET A 65 -2.65 -1.34 -9.78
C MET A 65 -4.12 -1.12 -9.44
N LYS A 66 -4.55 -1.42 -8.21
CA LYS A 66 -5.94 -1.20 -7.79
C LYS A 66 -6.29 0.28 -7.71
N ILE A 67 -5.38 1.12 -7.24
CA ILE A 67 -5.54 2.57 -7.23
C ILE A 67 -5.68 3.11 -8.66
N ASP A 68 -4.84 2.64 -9.59
CA ASP A 68 -4.90 3.04 -10.99
C ASP A 68 -6.18 2.57 -11.68
N GLU A 69 -6.66 1.36 -11.39
CA GLU A 69 -7.97 0.88 -11.85
C GLU A 69 -9.10 1.78 -11.36
N ILE A 70 -9.12 2.12 -10.07
CA ILE A 70 -10.14 3.01 -9.48
C ILE A 70 -10.02 4.42 -10.09
N ARG A 71 -8.81 4.95 -10.30
CA ARG A 71 -8.59 6.25 -10.95
C ARG A 71 -9.14 6.26 -12.36
N SER A 72 -8.81 5.25 -13.16
CA SER A 72 -9.28 5.14 -14.53
C SER A 72 -10.81 5.06 -14.60
N ASP A 73 -11.43 4.34 -13.67
CA ASP A 73 -12.89 4.21 -13.61
C ASP A 73 -13.55 5.52 -13.17
N LEU A 74 -13.00 6.20 -12.15
CA LEU A 74 -13.48 7.51 -11.71
C LEU A 74 -13.34 8.56 -12.83
N GLU A 75 -12.19 8.62 -13.51
CA GLU A 75 -11.96 9.50 -14.66
C GLU A 75 -12.99 9.29 -15.75
N LYS A 76 -13.30 8.03 -16.07
CA LYS A 76 -14.32 7.69 -17.06
C LYS A 76 -15.69 8.22 -16.67
N HIS A 77 -16.13 8.00 -15.43
CA HIS A 77 -17.44 8.46 -14.97
C HIS A 77 -17.55 9.98 -14.92
N VAL A 78 -16.51 10.67 -14.39
CA VAL A 78 -16.48 12.13 -14.35
C VAL A 78 -16.43 12.71 -15.78
N SER A 79 -15.73 12.07 -16.71
CA SER A 79 -15.69 12.50 -18.11
C SER A 79 -17.04 12.36 -18.82
N ILE A 80 -17.79 11.27 -18.54
CA ILE A 80 -19.14 11.09 -19.06
C ILE A 80 -20.03 12.23 -18.56
N LEU A 81 -20.04 12.51 -17.26
CA LEU A 81 -20.82 13.62 -16.70
C LEU A 81 -20.41 14.98 -17.29
N ALA A 82 -19.11 15.25 -17.40
CA ALA A 82 -18.61 16.53 -17.93
C ALA A 82 -18.88 16.75 -19.42
N THR A 83 -19.38 15.74 -20.14
CA THR A 83 -19.75 15.81 -21.56
C THR A 83 -21.23 15.52 -21.82
N ASP A 84 -21.99 15.20 -20.77
CA ASP A 84 -23.43 14.93 -20.84
C ASP A 84 -24.20 16.24 -20.99
N ILE A 85 -24.82 16.44 -22.16
CA ILE A 85 -25.53 17.67 -22.51
C ILE A 85 -26.71 17.94 -21.57
N ASP A 86 -27.43 16.88 -21.15
CA ASP A 86 -28.61 17.02 -20.29
C ASP A 86 -28.16 17.44 -18.89
N PHE A 87 -27.08 16.84 -18.37
CA PHE A 87 -26.46 17.23 -17.11
C PHE A 87 -25.95 18.67 -17.13
N ILE A 88 -25.20 19.03 -18.18
CA ILE A 88 -24.62 20.37 -18.34
C ILE A 88 -25.72 21.43 -18.44
N SER A 89 -26.79 21.14 -19.19
CA SER A 89 -27.94 22.03 -19.32
C SER A 89 -28.67 22.18 -17.98
N ALA A 90 -28.89 21.08 -17.25
CA ALA A 90 -29.52 21.09 -15.94
C ALA A 90 -28.75 21.93 -14.90
N ILE A 91 -27.41 21.98 -14.98
CA ILE A 91 -26.59 22.84 -14.13
C ILE A 91 -26.72 24.33 -14.50
N GLY A 92 -26.91 24.63 -15.78
CA GLY A 92 -26.99 26.01 -16.29
C GLY A 92 -28.32 26.73 -16.04
N GLU A 93 -29.36 26.01 -15.59
CA GLU A 93 -30.68 26.60 -15.33
C GLU A 93 -30.73 27.33 -13.97
N GLU A 94 -31.33 28.53 -13.97
CA GLU A 94 -31.47 29.38 -12.76
C GLU A 94 -32.39 28.76 -11.69
N ASP A 95 -33.26 27.81 -12.08
CA ASP A 95 -34.24 27.12 -11.22
C ASP A 95 -33.87 25.63 -10.96
N SER A 96 -32.57 25.31 -11.06
CA SER A 96 -31.97 23.95 -11.15
C SER A 96 -32.06 23.05 -9.91
N SER A 97 -32.81 23.42 -8.88
CA SER A 97 -32.83 22.68 -7.59
C SER A 97 -33.25 21.21 -7.68
N ASN A 98 -33.89 20.76 -8.78
CA ASN A 98 -34.34 19.38 -8.96
C ASN A 98 -33.74 18.63 -10.16
N SER A 99 -33.18 19.30 -11.17
CA SER A 99 -32.87 18.67 -12.47
C SER A 99 -31.60 17.83 -12.44
N TYR A 100 -30.52 18.30 -11.83
CA TYR A 100 -29.26 17.54 -11.71
C TYR A 100 -29.22 16.61 -10.47
N TYR A 101 -30.18 16.73 -9.56
CA TYR A 101 -30.16 15.99 -8.28
C TYR A 101 -30.27 14.48 -8.47
N TYR A 102 -31.06 14.02 -9.45
CA TYR A 102 -31.17 12.60 -9.80
C TYR A 102 -29.84 12.03 -10.31
N ILE A 103 -29.13 12.80 -11.15
CA ILE A 103 -27.82 12.41 -11.69
C ILE A 103 -26.78 12.33 -10.57
N MET A 104 -26.79 13.26 -9.62
CA MET A 104 -25.92 13.21 -8.44
C MET A 104 -26.27 12.05 -7.49
N PHE A 105 -27.55 11.69 -7.40
CA PHE A 105 -28.04 10.57 -6.58
C PHE A 105 -27.62 9.22 -7.18
N ASP A 106 -27.75 9.05 -8.49
CA ASP A 106 -27.33 7.85 -9.21
C ASP A 106 -25.80 7.67 -9.11
N PHE A 107 -25.02 8.74 -9.27
CA PHE A 107 -23.56 8.69 -9.10
C PHE A 107 -23.15 8.16 -7.72
N LYS A 108 -23.89 8.50 -6.66
CA LYS A 108 -23.63 8.02 -5.30
C LYS A 108 -24.11 6.58 -5.09
N ASN A 109 -25.28 6.22 -5.62
CA ASN A 109 -25.87 4.90 -5.40
C ASN A 109 -25.24 3.79 -6.23
N GLU A 110 -24.73 4.14 -7.42
CA GLU A 110 -23.97 3.21 -8.26
C GLU A 110 -22.54 2.98 -7.73
N ASN A 111 -22.19 3.54 -6.57
CA ASN A 111 -20.86 3.50 -5.97
C ASN A 111 -19.76 3.99 -6.92
N MET A 112 -20.07 4.88 -7.86
CA MET A 112 -19.09 5.47 -8.79
C MET A 112 -18.11 6.40 -8.05
N GLY A 113 -18.55 7.00 -6.94
CA GLY A 113 -17.71 7.80 -6.07
C GLY A 113 -18.39 8.10 -4.74
N SER A 114 -17.60 8.45 -3.72
CA SER A 114 -18.14 8.78 -2.39
C SER A 114 -18.83 10.15 -2.36
N ASN A 115 -18.25 11.13 -3.07
CA ASN A 115 -18.74 12.50 -3.15
C ASN A 115 -18.63 13.02 -4.59
N LEU A 116 -19.60 13.83 -5.01
CA LEU A 116 -19.57 14.59 -6.25
C LEU A 116 -19.79 16.06 -5.90
N THR A 117 -18.94 16.94 -6.41
CA THR A 117 -19.02 18.38 -6.18
C THR A 117 -18.93 19.11 -7.50
N ILE A 118 -19.86 20.02 -7.72
CA ILE A 118 -19.96 20.85 -8.92
C ILE A 118 -19.71 22.30 -8.48
N THR A 119 -18.84 22.99 -9.21
CA THR A 119 -18.49 24.39 -8.93
C THR A 119 -18.76 25.26 -10.13
N ASN A 120 -19.11 26.52 -9.90
CA ASN A 120 -19.13 27.53 -10.96
C ASN A 120 -17.70 27.96 -11.35
N THR A 121 -17.60 28.89 -12.30
CA THR A 121 -16.33 29.44 -12.81
C THR A 121 -15.54 30.24 -11.77
N GLU A 122 -16.16 30.63 -10.65
CA GLU A 122 -15.52 31.30 -9.51
C GLU A 122 -15.04 30.31 -8.44
N GLY A 123 -15.22 29.01 -8.66
CA GLY A 123 -14.90 27.97 -7.69
C GLY A 123 -15.85 27.93 -6.49
N VAL A 124 -17.05 28.47 -6.63
CA VAL A 124 -18.14 28.37 -5.65
C VAL A 124 -18.91 27.08 -5.90
N VAL A 125 -19.11 26.29 -4.85
CA VAL A 125 -19.89 25.05 -4.89
C VAL A 125 -21.35 25.39 -5.18
N ILE A 126 -21.85 24.91 -6.32
CA ILE A 126 -23.26 25.03 -6.70
C ILE A 126 -24.05 23.81 -6.22
N ALA A 127 -23.42 22.64 -6.26
CA ALA A 127 -24.02 21.39 -5.81
C ALA A 127 -22.96 20.46 -5.24
N SER A 128 -23.30 19.72 -4.19
CA SER A 128 -22.43 18.67 -3.67
C SER A 128 -23.23 17.60 -2.94
N THR A 129 -22.75 16.36 -2.99
CA THR A 129 -23.24 15.28 -2.12
C THR A 129 -22.50 15.21 -0.77
N GLY A 130 -21.45 16.01 -0.57
CA GLY A 130 -20.60 16.00 0.63
C GLY A 130 -20.22 17.38 1.21
N HIS A 131 -20.50 18.47 0.51
CA HIS A 131 -20.24 19.86 0.95
C HIS A 131 -21.52 20.70 0.99
N ASN A 132 -21.46 21.83 1.70
CA ASN A 132 -22.54 22.82 1.67
C ASN A 132 -22.42 23.68 0.41
N SER A 133 -23.54 23.90 -0.29
CA SER A 133 -23.61 24.86 -1.39
C SER A 133 -23.22 26.28 -0.94
N GLY A 134 -22.59 27.05 -1.82
CA GLY A 134 -22.11 28.41 -1.56
C GLY A 134 -20.70 28.50 -0.97
N GLN A 135 -20.07 27.36 -0.62
CA GLN A 135 -18.67 27.35 -0.17
C GLN A 135 -17.70 27.55 -1.34
N THR A 136 -16.66 28.38 -1.16
CA THR A 136 -15.56 28.53 -2.13
C THR A 136 -14.48 27.48 -1.90
N VAL A 137 -14.02 26.83 -2.97
CA VAL A 137 -13.00 25.76 -2.93
C VAL A 137 -11.75 26.05 -3.78
N LEU A 138 -11.48 27.33 -4.05
CA LEU A 138 -10.30 27.80 -4.80
C LEU A 138 -8.96 27.52 -4.10
N ASN A 139 -8.95 27.08 -2.85
CA ASN A 139 -7.73 26.62 -2.18
C ASN A 139 -7.25 25.26 -2.72
N ASN A 140 -8.10 24.50 -3.41
CA ASN A 140 -7.75 23.21 -3.99
C ASN A 140 -7.05 23.39 -5.36
N SER A 141 -5.85 22.82 -5.52
CA SER A 141 -5.07 22.92 -6.77
C SER A 141 -5.76 22.25 -7.96
N LEU A 142 -6.47 21.13 -7.72
CA LEU A 142 -7.22 20.44 -8.77
C LEU A 142 -8.30 21.34 -9.37
N ILE A 143 -9.05 22.04 -8.52
CA ILE A 143 -10.09 22.97 -8.99
C ILE A 143 -9.48 24.09 -9.83
N LYS A 144 -8.30 24.60 -9.47
CA LYS A 144 -7.61 25.61 -10.29
C LYS A 144 -7.22 25.08 -11.67
N GLU A 145 -6.76 23.82 -11.76
CA GLU A 145 -6.44 23.19 -13.04
C GLU A 145 -7.70 22.99 -13.90
N ALA A 146 -8.80 22.56 -13.30
CA ALA A 146 -10.09 22.45 -13.96
C ALA A 146 -10.59 23.81 -14.47
N LEU A 147 -10.48 24.87 -13.67
CA LEU A 147 -10.84 26.23 -14.11
C LEU A 147 -9.93 26.77 -15.22
N ALA A 148 -8.70 26.25 -15.34
CA ALA A 148 -7.80 26.53 -16.46
C ALA A 148 -8.11 25.67 -17.71
N GLY A 149 -9.15 24.83 -17.68
CA GLY A 149 -9.58 23.97 -18.77
C GLY A 149 -8.90 22.60 -18.81
N ASN A 150 -8.20 22.18 -17.76
CA ASN A 150 -7.50 20.90 -17.71
C ASN A 150 -8.13 19.94 -16.69
N GLY A 151 -8.35 18.69 -17.10
CA GLY A 151 -8.68 17.62 -16.16
C GLY A 151 -7.46 17.21 -15.34
N SER A 152 -7.67 16.78 -14.10
CA SER A 152 -6.58 16.39 -13.21
C SER A 152 -7.04 15.43 -12.11
N SER A 153 -6.10 14.68 -11.57
CA SER A 153 -6.34 13.68 -10.53
C SER A 153 -5.31 13.82 -9.41
N ASN A 154 -5.71 13.57 -8.16
CA ASN A 154 -4.77 13.47 -7.06
C ASN A 154 -5.25 12.49 -5.99
N ILE A 155 -4.31 11.91 -5.25
CA ILE A 155 -4.58 11.19 -4.02
C ILE A 155 -4.15 12.09 -2.86
N GLU A 156 -5.10 12.47 -2.01
CA GLU A 156 -4.80 13.24 -0.83
C GLU A 156 -5.13 12.44 0.44
N ARG A 157 -4.38 12.75 1.50
CA ARG A 157 -4.62 12.18 2.81
C ARG A 157 -5.57 13.10 3.57
N ILE A 158 -6.82 12.66 3.73
CA ILE A 158 -7.86 13.41 4.46
C ILE A 158 -7.79 13.19 5.98
N PHE A 159 -7.32 12.01 6.41
CA PHE A 159 -7.13 11.65 7.82
C PHE A 159 -5.93 10.70 7.98
N PRO A 160 -5.40 10.48 9.20
CA PRO A 160 -4.26 9.59 9.43
C PRO A 160 -4.44 8.17 8.87
N GLU A 161 -5.68 7.71 8.69
CA GLU A 161 -6.01 6.37 8.22
C GLU A 161 -6.74 6.35 6.86
N TYR A 162 -7.10 7.52 6.31
CA TYR A 162 -7.93 7.60 5.11
C TYR A 162 -7.29 8.45 4.03
N PHE A 163 -7.33 7.92 2.81
CA PHE A 163 -6.98 8.62 1.59
C PHE A 163 -8.23 8.84 0.76
N SER A 164 -8.31 9.97 0.07
CA SER A 164 -9.27 10.20 -1.00
C SER A 164 -8.53 10.26 -2.33
N LEU A 165 -9.10 9.58 -3.32
CA LEU A 165 -8.75 9.76 -4.72
C LEU A 165 -9.74 10.75 -5.31
N ASN A 166 -9.24 11.88 -5.77
CA ASN A 166 -10.03 12.96 -6.33
C ASN A 166 -9.74 13.06 -7.83
N GLU A 167 -10.80 13.26 -8.60
CA GLU A 167 -10.75 13.54 -10.03
C GLU A 167 -11.55 14.80 -10.30
N VAL A 168 -11.04 15.68 -11.17
CA VAL A 168 -11.73 16.88 -11.61
C VAL A 168 -11.69 16.99 -13.13
N LYS A 169 -12.79 17.46 -13.71
CA LYS A 169 -12.87 17.80 -15.13
C LYS A 169 -13.52 19.18 -15.31
N PRO A 170 -13.03 20.00 -16.25
CA PRO A 170 -13.74 21.19 -16.67
C PRO A 170 -15.06 20.81 -17.36
N ILE A 171 -16.07 21.63 -17.17
CA ILE A 171 -17.32 21.56 -17.93
C ILE A 171 -17.34 22.74 -18.90
N ASN A 172 -17.36 22.45 -20.20
CA ASN A 172 -17.46 23.49 -21.22
C ASN A 172 -18.92 23.70 -21.59
N PHE A 173 -19.49 24.80 -21.10
CA PHE A 173 -20.84 25.23 -21.48
C PHE A 173 -20.77 26.01 -22.79
N ASN A 174 -21.15 25.40 -23.91
CA ASN A 174 -21.45 26.12 -25.14
C ASN A 174 -22.84 26.74 -25.00
N GLY A 175 -22.92 27.87 -24.31
CA GLY A 175 -24.16 28.64 -24.23
C GLY A 175 -24.57 29.11 -25.63
N ASN A 176 -25.79 28.75 -26.04
CA ASN A 176 -26.49 29.44 -27.12
C ASN A 176 -27.17 30.70 -26.57
#